data_AF-A0A7C4XQG2-F1
#
_entry.id   AF-A0A7C4XQG2-F1
#
_cell.length_a   1.000
_cell.length_b   1.000
_cell.length_c   1.000
_cell.angle_alpha   90.00
_cell.angle_beta   90.00
_cell.angle_gamma   90.00
#
_symmetry.space_group_name_H-M   'P 1'
#
loop_
_entity.id
_entity.type
_entity.pdbx_description
1 polymer ?
#
loop_
_entity_poly.entity_id
_entity_poly.type
_entity_poly.pdbx_seq_one_letter_code
_entity_poly.pdbx_strand_id
1 'polypeptide(L)'
;MFSKRNVVDEINSFYASPKAGNGVEYCSGTACFVARSMDPAKFSKSSMQQVRTYCLGKCYEAPSSSEGSSSPVISAKTENPVVLENIIKGSARTLDRYVEIGGFRALRKALDMKPSEIVDEVDRSYLRGRGGAGFPTGKKWASVLSQESVEKYIVVNADEGDPGAYIDRMLMEMDPFRLLEATIIAGYATGA
;
A
#
# COMPACT_ATOMS: atom_id res chain seq x y z
N MET A 1 -14.77 39.93 8.91
CA MET A 1 -15.61 39.52 7.77
C MET A 1 -14.79 38.52 6.96
N PHE A 2 -14.93 37.22 7.24
CA PHE A 2 -14.23 36.19 6.48
C PHE A 2 -14.82 36.16 5.08
N SER A 3 -14.06 36.61 4.08
CA SER A 3 -14.42 36.44 2.67
C SER A 3 -14.68 34.95 2.46
N LYS A 4 -15.85 34.59 1.90
CA LYS A 4 -16.17 33.24 1.48
C LYS A 4 -15.19 32.86 0.37
N ARG A 5 -13.99 32.41 0.74
CA ARG A 5 -13.12 31.70 -0.20
C ARG A 5 -13.91 30.50 -0.69
N ASN A 6 -13.82 30.23 -1.98
CA ASN A 6 -14.45 29.09 -2.61
C ASN A 6 -13.94 27.81 -1.92
N VAL A 7 -14.83 27.05 -1.28
CA VAL A 7 -14.49 25.84 -0.50
C VAL A 7 -13.70 24.83 -1.35
N VAL A 8 -13.98 24.77 -2.66
CA VAL A 8 -13.26 23.92 -3.60
C VAL A 8 -11.78 24.31 -3.68
N ASP A 9 -11.47 25.61 -3.73
CA ASP A 9 -10.09 26.09 -3.81
C ASP A 9 -9.33 25.84 -2.51
N GLU A 10 -10.02 25.88 -1.36
CA GLU A 10 -9.45 25.55 -0.05
C GLU A 10 -9.13 24.05 0.06
N ILE A 11 -10.04 23.17 -0.34
CA ILE A 11 -9.79 21.71 -0.41
C ILE A 11 -8.63 21.41 -1.37
N ASN A 12 -8.61 22.05 -2.53
CA ASN A 12 -7.54 21.84 -3.51
C ASN A 12 -6.18 22.31 -3.00
N SER A 13 -6.14 23.34 -2.16
CA SER A 13 -4.90 23.83 -1.55
C SER A 13 -4.29 22.88 -0.50
N PHE A 14 -5.06 21.91 0.00
CA PHE A 14 -4.57 20.93 0.98
C PHE A 14 -3.64 19.91 0.35
N TYR A 15 -3.95 19.46 -0.86
CA TYR A 15 -3.17 18.44 -1.55
C TYR A 15 -1.92 19.06 -2.17
N ALA A 16 -0.76 18.46 -1.89
CA ALA A 16 0.51 18.88 -2.46
C ALA A 16 0.62 18.59 -3.99
N SER A 17 -0.45 18.11 -4.63
CA SER A 17 -0.48 17.82 -6.06
C SER A 17 -0.83 19.08 -6.86
N PRO A 18 0.12 19.68 -7.59
CA PRO A 18 -0.15 20.85 -8.42
C PRO A 18 -1.00 20.46 -9.64
N LYS A 19 -1.67 21.46 -10.25
CA LYS A 19 -2.36 21.30 -11.55
C LYS A 19 -1.39 20.99 -12.72
N ALA A 20 -0.10 21.25 -12.54
CA ALA A 20 0.98 20.84 -13.45
C ALA A 20 2.06 20.15 -12.60
N GLY A 21 2.20 18.83 -12.74
CA GLY A 21 3.21 18.05 -12.04
C GLY A 21 4.63 18.45 -12.41
N ASN A 22 5.62 18.02 -11.62
CA ASN A 22 7.00 17.97 -12.11
C ASN A 22 7.03 17.03 -13.33
N GLY A 23 7.94 17.26 -14.29
CA GLY A 23 8.18 16.28 -15.35
C GLY A 23 8.76 14.98 -14.76
N VAL A 24 10.04 15.03 -14.38
CA VAL A 24 10.68 13.98 -13.58
C VAL A 24 10.70 14.44 -12.13
N GLU A 25 10.26 13.57 -11.23
CA GLU A 25 10.30 13.80 -9.79
C GLU A 25 11.60 13.24 -9.21
N TYR A 26 12.18 13.97 -8.27
CA TYR A 26 13.40 13.65 -7.56
C TYR A 26 13.11 13.73 -6.07
N CYS A 27 13.39 12.64 -5.36
CA CYS A 27 13.11 12.52 -3.94
C CYS A 27 14.02 13.44 -3.12
N SER A 28 13.38 14.27 -2.28
CA SER A 28 14.05 15.19 -1.34
C SER A 28 13.85 14.80 0.14
N GLY A 29 13.23 13.64 0.40
CA GLY A 29 12.97 13.13 1.74
C GLY A 29 14.22 12.57 2.43
N THR A 30 14.05 12.18 3.70
CA THR A 30 15.14 11.79 4.60
C THR A 30 16.05 10.71 4.03
N ALA A 31 15.49 9.65 3.44
CA ALA A 31 16.30 8.57 2.85
C ALA A 31 17.22 9.09 1.72
N CYS A 32 16.70 9.92 0.83
CA CYS A 32 17.45 10.49 -0.29
C CYS A 32 18.45 11.56 0.19
N PHE A 33 18.10 12.33 1.22
CA PHE A 33 19.04 13.26 1.85
C PHE A 33 20.23 12.55 2.51
N VAL A 34 19.98 11.44 3.21
CA VAL A 34 21.05 10.62 3.79
C VAL A 34 21.95 10.04 2.70
N ALA A 35 21.36 9.57 1.60
CA ALA A 35 22.10 9.02 0.45
C ALA A 35 22.68 10.06 -0.52
N ARG A 36 22.54 11.37 -0.26
CA ARG A 36 22.88 12.44 -1.22
C ARG A 36 24.31 12.41 -1.77
N SER A 37 25.27 11.87 -1.01
CA SER A 37 26.67 11.76 -1.45
C SER A 37 26.89 10.64 -2.46
N MET A 38 25.98 9.67 -2.56
CA MET A 38 26.06 8.56 -3.53
C MET A 38 25.78 9.04 -4.96
N ASP A 39 24.92 10.03 -5.12
CA ASP A 39 24.65 10.70 -6.41
C ASP A 39 24.27 12.18 -6.18
N PRO A 40 25.27 13.06 -5.98
CA PRO A 40 25.03 14.48 -5.70
C PRO A 40 24.30 15.21 -6.82
N ALA A 41 24.58 14.83 -8.07
CA ALA A 41 23.98 15.45 -9.26
C ALA A 41 22.48 15.15 -9.35
N LYS A 42 22.07 13.92 -9.04
CA LYS A 42 20.65 13.57 -8.97
C LYS A 42 19.97 14.24 -7.77
N PHE A 43 20.60 14.23 -6.59
CA PHE A 43 20.00 14.86 -5.41
C PHE A 43 19.80 16.38 -5.59
N SER A 44 20.74 17.09 -6.23
CA SER A 44 20.62 18.53 -6.47
C SER A 44 19.40 18.91 -7.32
N LYS A 45 18.95 18.02 -8.22
CA LYS A 45 17.73 18.24 -9.01
C LYS A 45 16.49 18.32 -8.14
N SER A 46 16.46 17.63 -6.99
CA SER A 46 15.32 17.68 -6.06
C SER A 46 15.05 19.08 -5.49
N SER A 47 16.10 19.90 -5.35
CA SER A 47 16.01 21.30 -4.89
C SER A 47 15.56 22.28 -5.97
N MET A 48 15.54 21.86 -7.24
CA MET A 48 15.15 22.69 -8.38
C MET A 48 13.66 22.51 -8.77
N GLN A 49 12.95 21.58 -8.12
CA GLN A 49 11.57 21.26 -8.44
C GLN A 49 10.61 22.31 -7.88
N GLN A 50 9.55 22.59 -8.63
CA GLN A 50 8.48 23.49 -8.15
C GLN A 50 7.70 22.85 -7.00
N VAL A 51 7.39 21.56 -7.14
CA VAL A 51 6.72 20.79 -6.09
C VAL A 51 7.68 19.82 -5.48
N ARG A 52 7.72 19.83 -4.15
CA ARG A 52 8.65 19.02 -3.39
C ARG A 52 8.12 17.60 -3.25
N THR A 53 8.79 16.66 -3.91
CA THR A 53 8.54 15.23 -3.73
C THR A 53 9.35 14.72 -2.55
N TYR A 54 8.69 14.18 -1.52
CA TYR A 54 9.35 13.68 -0.31
C TYR A 54 9.69 12.19 -0.41
N CYS A 55 8.75 11.37 -0.86
CA CYS A 55 8.94 9.94 -1.02
C CYS A 55 8.46 9.50 -2.40
N LEU A 56 9.12 8.49 -2.96
CA LEU A 56 8.74 7.84 -4.21
C LEU A 56 8.53 6.32 -4.03
N GLY A 57 8.65 5.81 -2.78
CA GLY A 57 8.69 4.37 -2.51
C GLY A 57 9.88 3.66 -3.19
N LYS A 58 10.99 4.39 -3.41
CA LYS A 58 12.19 3.93 -4.14
C LYS A 58 13.47 4.07 -3.32
N CYS A 59 13.38 3.94 -2.00
CA CYS A 59 14.55 4.18 -1.14
C CYS A 59 15.70 3.20 -1.40
N TYR A 60 15.45 2.06 -2.02
CA TYR A 60 16.46 1.09 -2.46
C TYR A 60 17.37 1.60 -3.60
N GLU A 61 17.00 2.68 -4.28
CA GLU A 61 17.81 3.37 -5.29
C GLU A 61 18.11 4.83 -4.90
N ALA A 62 18.06 5.15 -3.60
CA ALA A 62 18.30 6.50 -3.11
C ALA A 62 19.71 7.02 -3.47
N PRO A 63 19.87 8.31 -3.88
CA PRO A 63 18.82 9.27 -4.21
C PRO A 63 17.96 8.80 -5.39
N SER A 64 16.64 8.85 -5.24
CA SER A 64 15.72 8.24 -6.20
C SER A 64 14.99 9.28 -7.06
N SER A 65 14.49 8.83 -8.21
CA SER A 65 13.64 9.62 -9.11
C SER A 65 12.43 8.82 -9.58
N SER A 66 11.41 9.50 -10.11
CA SER A 66 10.26 8.82 -10.73
C SER A 66 10.67 8.06 -12.00
N GLU A 67 11.77 8.46 -12.62
CA GLU A 67 12.42 7.68 -13.68
C GLU A 67 13.14 6.43 -13.16
N GLY A 68 13.27 5.43 -14.04
CA GLY A 68 13.98 4.18 -13.79
C GLY A 68 13.06 3.05 -13.33
N SER A 69 13.33 1.85 -13.83
CA SER A 69 12.57 0.61 -13.57
C SER A 69 13.31 -0.35 -12.64
N SER A 70 14.26 0.16 -11.85
CA SER A 70 15.04 -0.68 -10.94
C SER A 70 14.13 -1.30 -9.88
N SER A 71 14.42 -2.55 -9.50
CA SER A 71 13.70 -3.29 -8.47
C SER A 71 14.66 -3.64 -7.33
N PRO A 72 14.21 -3.61 -6.06
CA PRO A 72 15.05 -4.01 -4.95
C PRO A 72 15.34 -5.52 -5.00
N VAL A 73 16.44 -5.93 -4.39
CA VAL A 73 16.68 -7.35 -4.11
C VAL A 73 15.83 -7.75 -2.91
N ILE A 74 14.85 -8.61 -3.13
CA ILE A 74 13.93 -9.10 -2.09
C ILE A 74 14.35 -10.51 -1.69
N SER A 75 14.57 -10.73 -0.39
CA SER A 75 14.86 -12.05 0.17
C SER A 75 14.13 -12.25 1.48
N ALA A 76 13.70 -13.49 1.76
CA ALA A 76 13.22 -13.86 3.08
C ALA A 76 14.39 -14.26 3.98
N LYS A 77 14.30 -13.87 5.26
CA LYS A 77 15.15 -14.37 6.34
C LYS A 77 14.45 -15.45 7.17
N THR A 78 13.17 -15.69 6.92
CA THR A 78 12.36 -16.71 7.56
C THR A 78 12.14 -17.86 6.58
N GLU A 79 11.93 -19.07 7.12
CA GLU A 79 11.62 -20.25 6.30
C GLU A 79 10.27 -20.10 5.58
N ASN A 80 9.30 -19.47 6.24
CA ASN A 80 7.94 -19.32 5.75
C ASN A 80 7.55 -17.83 5.62
N PRO A 81 7.96 -17.15 4.54
CA PRO A 81 7.54 -15.78 4.29
C PRO A 81 6.07 -15.75 3.86
N VAL A 82 5.15 -15.36 4.74
CA VAL A 82 3.71 -15.39 4.44
C VAL A 82 3.34 -14.32 3.40
N VAL A 83 3.62 -13.04 3.67
CA VAL A 83 3.14 -11.92 2.86
C VAL A 83 3.87 -11.82 1.51
N LEU A 84 5.19 -12.02 1.51
CA LEU A 84 6.04 -11.85 0.33
C LEU A 84 6.31 -13.16 -0.42
N GLU A 85 5.58 -14.24 -0.10
CA GLU A 85 5.83 -15.59 -0.62
C GLU A 85 5.92 -15.62 -2.15
N ASN A 86 4.88 -15.10 -2.82
CA ASN A 86 4.77 -15.12 -4.27
C ASN A 86 5.87 -14.28 -4.90
N ILE A 87 6.18 -13.12 -4.32
CA ILE A 87 7.23 -12.21 -4.78
C ILE A 87 8.59 -12.92 -4.78
N ILE A 88 8.91 -13.63 -3.70
CA ILE A 88 10.16 -14.39 -3.57
C ILE A 88 10.21 -15.58 -4.55
N LYS A 89 9.06 -16.21 -4.82
CA LYS A 89 8.93 -17.35 -5.75
C LYS A 89 8.77 -16.94 -7.22
N GLY A 90 9.05 -15.68 -7.58
CA GLY A 90 9.04 -15.21 -8.97
C GLY A 90 7.90 -14.26 -9.33
N SER A 91 7.18 -13.72 -8.35
CA SER A 91 6.04 -12.81 -8.50
C SER A 91 4.80 -13.40 -9.19
N ALA A 92 3.65 -12.76 -9.01
CA ALA A 92 2.37 -13.11 -9.61
C ALA A 92 1.68 -11.87 -10.16
N ARG A 93 2.32 -11.24 -11.15
CA ARG A 93 1.88 -9.97 -11.75
C ARG A 93 0.67 -10.10 -12.67
N THR A 94 0.38 -11.30 -13.15
CA THR A 94 -0.75 -11.59 -14.04
C THR A 94 -1.77 -12.48 -13.35
N LEU A 95 -3.02 -12.36 -13.78
CA LEU A 95 -4.11 -13.17 -13.24
C LEU A 95 -3.84 -14.66 -13.45
N ASP A 96 -3.43 -15.04 -14.66
CA ASP A 96 -3.11 -16.43 -15.00
C ASP A 96 -2.05 -17.02 -14.08
N ARG A 97 -0.96 -16.27 -13.84
CA ARG A 97 0.10 -16.71 -12.93
C ARG A 97 -0.42 -16.84 -11.50
N TYR A 98 -1.23 -15.89 -11.04
CA TYR A 98 -1.82 -15.94 -9.71
C TYR A 98 -2.71 -17.19 -9.55
N VAL A 99 -3.54 -17.51 -10.54
CA VAL A 99 -4.39 -18.71 -10.56
C VAL A 99 -3.55 -19.99 -10.61
N GLU A 100 -2.51 -20.04 -11.44
CA GLU A 100 -1.62 -21.19 -11.61
C GLU A 100 -0.95 -21.61 -10.28
N ILE A 101 -0.47 -20.64 -9.49
CA ILE A 101 0.09 -20.90 -8.16
C ILE A 101 -0.98 -21.11 -7.07
N GLY A 102 -2.25 -21.06 -7.48
CA GLY A 102 -3.43 -21.34 -6.69
C GLY A 102 -3.94 -20.19 -5.83
N GLY A 103 -3.85 -18.99 -6.37
CA GLY A 103 -4.67 -17.86 -5.96
C GLY A 103 -6.16 -18.18 -5.96
N PHE A 104 -6.94 -17.38 -5.24
CA PHE A 104 -8.38 -17.56 -5.00
C PHE A 104 -8.77 -18.85 -4.28
N ARG A 105 -7.82 -19.62 -3.74
CA ARG A 105 -8.14 -20.75 -2.84
C ARG A 105 -8.71 -20.25 -1.52
N ALA A 106 -8.16 -19.17 -0.96
CA ALA A 106 -8.66 -18.61 0.29
C ALA A 106 -10.03 -17.96 0.09
N LEU A 107 -10.23 -17.26 -1.02
CA LEU A 107 -11.53 -16.70 -1.38
C LEU A 107 -12.59 -17.79 -1.56
N ARG A 108 -12.28 -18.88 -2.28
CA ARG A 108 -13.21 -20.02 -2.41
C ARG A 108 -13.63 -20.57 -1.05
N LYS A 109 -12.68 -20.81 -0.15
CA LYS A 109 -12.97 -21.22 1.24
C LYS A 109 -13.86 -20.19 1.95
N ALA A 110 -13.54 -18.90 1.84
CA ALA A 110 -14.29 -17.83 2.51
C ALA A 110 -15.74 -17.76 2.03
N LEU A 111 -16.01 -17.96 0.73
CA LEU A 111 -17.36 -17.94 0.18
C LEU A 111 -18.25 -19.09 0.66
N ASP A 112 -17.65 -20.18 1.15
CA ASP A 112 -18.36 -21.32 1.77
C ASP A 112 -18.55 -21.15 3.29
N MET A 113 -18.06 -20.04 3.87
CA MET A 113 -18.14 -19.74 5.30
C MET A 113 -19.14 -18.62 5.58
N LYS A 114 -19.71 -18.58 6.78
CA LYS A 114 -20.46 -17.41 7.25
C LYS A 114 -19.48 -16.26 7.51
N PRO A 115 -19.87 -14.99 7.28
CA PRO A 115 -19.03 -13.83 7.59
C PRO A 115 -18.45 -13.84 9.02
N SER A 116 -19.24 -14.23 10.02
CA SER A 116 -18.78 -14.35 11.41
C SER A 116 -17.66 -15.37 11.59
N GLU A 117 -17.70 -16.50 10.87
CA GLU A 117 -16.66 -17.53 10.96
C GLU A 117 -15.34 -17.05 10.37
N ILE A 118 -15.39 -16.20 9.34
CA ILE A 118 -14.18 -15.57 8.76
C ILE A 118 -13.59 -14.56 9.74
N VAL A 119 -14.44 -13.72 10.36
CA VAL A 119 -14.00 -12.76 11.38
C VAL A 119 -13.35 -13.48 12.56
N ASP A 120 -13.93 -14.59 13.02
CA ASP A 120 -13.37 -15.41 14.09
C ASP A 120 -12.05 -16.07 13.69
N GLU A 121 -11.91 -16.56 12.45
CA GLU A 121 -10.64 -17.09 11.92
C GLU A 121 -9.54 -16.01 11.95
N VAL A 122 -9.86 -14.79 11.51
CA VAL A 122 -8.92 -13.65 11.52
C VAL A 122 -8.56 -13.23 12.94
N ASP A 123 -9.51 -13.24 13.88
CA ASP A 123 -9.23 -12.93 15.29
C ASP A 123 -8.31 -13.99 15.92
N ARG A 124 -8.57 -15.28 15.66
CA ARG A 124 -7.74 -16.41 16.12
C ARG A 124 -6.34 -16.42 15.51
N SER A 125 -6.14 -15.82 14.34
CA SER A 125 -4.83 -15.66 13.72
C SER A 125 -3.93 -14.65 14.43
N TYR A 126 -4.49 -13.85 15.35
CA TYR A 126 -3.83 -12.72 16.00
C TYR A 126 -3.27 -11.68 15.02
N LEU A 127 -3.84 -11.58 13.81
CA LEU A 127 -3.44 -10.59 12.83
C LEU A 127 -3.63 -9.17 13.39
N ARG A 128 -2.60 -8.35 13.24
CA ARG A 128 -2.59 -6.94 13.62
C ARG A 128 -2.38 -6.07 12.39
N GLY A 129 -2.93 -4.86 12.43
CA GLY A 129 -2.76 -3.86 11.37
C GLY A 129 -1.28 -3.59 11.10
N ARG A 130 -0.89 -3.66 9.81
CA ARG A 130 0.50 -3.53 9.38
C ARG A 130 0.94 -2.11 9.00
N GLY A 131 0.01 -1.16 8.95
CA GLY A 131 0.30 0.27 8.76
C GLY A 131 0.77 1.00 10.03
N GLY A 132 1.55 0.35 10.90
CA GLY A 132 2.14 0.96 12.09
C GLY A 132 1.30 0.90 13.38
N ALA A 133 0.01 1.21 13.34
CA ALA A 133 -0.83 1.30 14.57
C ALA A 133 -1.03 -0.04 15.30
N GLY A 134 -0.91 -1.18 14.61
CA GLY A 134 -0.93 -2.50 15.24
C GLY A 134 -2.25 -2.89 15.93
N PHE A 135 -3.39 -2.30 15.56
CA PHE A 135 -4.69 -2.70 16.12
C PHE A 135 -5.09 -4.11 15.66
N PRO A 136 -5.70 -4.96 16.51
CA PRO A 136 -6.13 -6.31 16.12
C PRO A 136 -7.16 -6.30 14.98
N THR A 137 -6.85 -6.97 13.87
CA THR A 137 -7.67 -6.95 12.66
C THR A 137 -9.02 -7.63 12.88
N GLY A 138 -9.05 -8.77 13.57
CA GLY A 138 -10.29 -9.49 13.89
C GLY A 138 -11.27 -8.64 14.70
N LYS A 139 -10.79 -7.96 15.75
CA LYS A 139 -11.60 -7.01 16.52
C LYS A 139 -12.13 -5.83 15.69
N LYS A 140 -11.31 -5.30 14.78
CA LYS A 140 -11.75 -4.24 13.85
C LYS A 140 -12.88 -4.74 12.96
N TRP A 141 -12.72 -5.92 12.36
CA TRP A 141 -13.73 -6.50 11.47
C TRP A 141 -15.01 -6.88 12.22
N ALA A 142 -14.91 -7.44 13.42
CA ALA A 142 -16.06 -7.73 14.27
C ALA A 142 -16.90 -6.48 14.55
N SER A 143 -16.25 -5.35 14.84
CA SER A 143 -16.94 -4.08 15.07
C SER A 143 -17.66 -3.56 13.83
N VAL A 144 -17.13 -3.79 12.63
CA VAL A 144 -17.77 -3.40 11.37
C VAL A 144 -18.93 -4.35 11.05
N LEU A 145 -18.72 -5.66 11.21
CA LEU A 145 -19.74 -6.68 10.98
C LEU A 145 -20.96 -6.44 11.88
N SER A 146 -20.75 -6.07 13.15
CA SER A 146 -21.82 -5.83 14.12
C SER A 146 -22.62 -4.54 13.88
N GLN A 147 -22.18 -3.65 12.98
CA GLN A 147 -22.97 -2.44 12.66
C GLN A 147 -24.19 -2.81 11.82
N GLU A 148 -25.35 -2.31 12.23
CA GLU A 148 -26.59 -2.36 11.44
C GLU A 148 -26.55 -1.25 10.38
N SER A 149 -25.96 -1.55 9.22
CA SER A 149 -25.95 -0.69 8.05
C SER A 149 -26.12 -1.51 6.79
N VAL A 150 -26.91 -1.01 5.85
CA VAL A 150 -27.10 -1.60 4.53
C VAL A 150 -25.86 -1.40 3.66
N GLU A 151 -25.15 -0.29 3.85
CA GLU A 151 -23.94 0.04 3.12
C GLU A 151 -22.74 0.04 4.06
N LYS A 152 -21.71 -0.70 3.68
CA LYS A 152 -20.41 -0.72 4.33
C LYS A 152 -19.33 -0.68 3.25
N TYR A 153 -18.11 -0.32 3.63
CA TYR A 153 -17.02 -0.11 2.69
C TYR A 153 -15.74 -0.73 3.20
N ILE A 154 -14.97 -1.32 2.28
CA ILE A 154 -13.56 -1.64 2.49
C ILE A 154 -12.71 -0.56 1.84
N VAL A 155 -11.82 0.02 2.64
CA VAL A 155 -10.82 0.97 2.16
C VAL A 155 -9.44 0.37 2.38
N VAL A 156 -8.73 0.12 1.28
CA VAL A 156 -7.32 -0.26 1.30
C VAL A 156 -6.50 1.02 1.34
N ASN A 157 -5.76 1.23 2.43
CA ASN A 157 -4.80 2.34 2.50
C ASN A 157 -3.50 1.93 1.79
N ALA A 158 -3.22 2.56 0.66
CA ALA A 158 -2.05 2.31 -0.19
C ALA A 158 -1.22 3.59 -0.42
N ASP A 159 -1.36 4.59 0.45
CA ASP A 159 -0.62 5.86 0.33
C ASP A 159 0.88 5.68 0.61
N GLU A 160 1.26 4.70 1.45
CA GLU A 160 2.64 4.32 1.83
C GLU A 160 3.62 5.52 1.94
N GLY A 161 3.18 6.60 2.59
CA GLY A 161 3.92 7.86 2.64
C GLY A 161 5.14 7.87 3.57
N ASP A 162 5.32 6.84 4.40
CA ASP A 162 6.42 6.74 5.36
C ASP A 162 7.78 6.60 4.63
N PRO A 163 8.75 7.51 4.84
CA PRO A 163 10.05 7.42 4.19
C PRO A 163 10.77 6.12 4.54
N GLY A 164 11.12 5.35 3.50
CA GLY A 164 11.77 4.05 3.65
C GLY A 164 10.82 2.86 3.57
N ALA A 165 9.50 3.07 3.60
CA ALA A 165 8.51 2.05 3.27
C ALA A 165 8.35 1.94 1.74
N TYR A 166 8.23 0.71 1.26
CA TYR A 166 7.97 0.37 -0.14
C TYR A 166 7.41 -1.06 -0.29
N ILE A 167 6.96 -1.69 0.81
CA ILE A 167 6.45 -3.06 0.78
C ILE A 167 5.06 -3.12 0.15
N ASP A 168 4.21 -2.13 0.40
CA ASP A 168 2.86 -2.08 -0.17
C ASP A 168 2.96 -1.85 -1.68
N ARG A 169 3.85 -0.95 -2.11
CA ARG A 169 4.23 -0.82 -3.52
C ARG A 169 4.65 -2.16 -4.12
N MET A 170 5.55 -2.91 -3.48
CA MET A 170 5.99 -4.21 -4.00
C MET A 170 4.84 -5.21 -4.11
N LEU A 171 3.92 -5.24 -3.15
CA LEU A 171 2.72 -6.09 -3.22
C LEU A 171 1.82 -5.69 -4.41
N MET A 172 1.58 -4.39 -4.60
CA MET A 172 0.76 -3.91 -5.71
C MET A 172 1.41 -4.12 -7.09
N GLU A 173 2.73 -3.94 -7.20
CA GLU A 173 3.45 -4.10 -8.47
C GLU A 173 3.76 -5.57 -8.81
N MET A 174 3.96 -6.43 -7.80
CA MET A 174 4.48 -7.79 -7.98
C MET A 174 3.49 -8.91 -7.64
N ASP A 175 2.45 -8.65 -6.83
CA ASP A 175 1.42 -9.62 -6.43
C ASP A 175 0.02 -8.95 -6.26
N PRO A 176 -0.46 -8.17 -7.24
CA PRO A 176 -1.67 -7.34 -7.10
C PRO A 176 -2.93 -8.15 -6.78
N PHE A 177 -3.04 -9.35 -7.36
CA PHE A 177 -4.23 -10.20 -7.20
C PHE A 177 -4.37 -10.75 -5.78
N ARG A 178 -3.28 -10.85 -5.03
CA ARG A 178 -3.34 -11.20 -3.61
C ARG A 178 -3.99 -10.10 -2.77
N LEU A 179 -3.67 -8.84 -3.07
CA LEU A 179 -4.32 -7.70 -2.42
C LEU A 179 -5.81 -7.66 -2.77
N LEU A 180 -6.16 -7.89 -4.04
CA LEU A 180 -7.56 -7.95 -4.48
C LEU A 180 -8.32 -9.10 -3.81
N GLU A 181 -7.75 -10.31 -3.77
CA GLU A 181 -8.34 -11.46 -3.08
C GLU A 181 -8.60 -11.14 -1.60
N ALA A 182 -7.62 -10.58 -0.90
CA ALA A 182 -7.77 -10.20 0.49
C ALA A 182 -8.85 -9.12 0.70
N THR A 183 -8.95 -8.16 -0.24
CA THR A 183 -9.96 -7.10 -0.22
C THR A 183 -11.37 -7.66 -0.37
N ILE A 184 -11.56 -8.61 -1.30
CA ILE A 184 -12.85 -9.29 -1.49
C ILE A 184 -13.24 -10.09 -0.24
N ILE A 185 -12.29 -10.84 0.33
CA ILE A 185 -12.52 -11.60 1.57
C ILE A 185 -12.94 -10.65 2.71
N ALA A 186 -12.27 -9.50 2.85
CA ALA A 186 -12.61 -8.50 3.85
C ALA A 186 -14.02 -7.93 3.64
N GLY A 187 -14.39 -7.63 2.39
CA GLY A 187 -15.71 -7.13 2.03
C GLY A 187 -16.79 -8.14 2.41
N TYR A 188 -16.63 -9.37 1.95
CA TYR A 188 -17.53 -10.48 2.27
C TYR A 188 -17.65 -10.73 3.79
N ALA A 189 -16.53 -10.73 4.52
CA ALA A 189 -16.51 -10.98 5.96
C ALA A 189 -17.18 -9.87 6.78
N THR A 190 -17.23 -8.64 6.27
CA THR A 190 -17.77 -7.47 6.98
C THR A 190 -19.15 -7.03 6.48
N GLY A 191 -19.61 -7.57 5.35
CA GLY A 191 -20.85 -7.19 4.68
C GLY A 191 -20.75 -5.84 3.97
N ALA A 192 -19.58 -5.55 3.38
CA ALA A 192 -19.31 -4.38 2.56
C ALA A 192 -19.34 -4.70 1.07
#